data_AF-A0A3C1VME6-F1
#
_entry.id   AF-A0A3C1VME6-F1
#
_cell.length_a   1.000
_cell.length_b   1.000
_cell.length_c   1.000
_cell.angle_alpha   90.00
_cell.angle_beta   90.00
_cell.angle_gamma   90.00
#
_symmetry.space_group_name_H-M   'P 1'
#
loop_
_entity.id
_entity.type
_entity.pdbx_description
1 polymer ?
#
loop_
_entity_poly.entity_id
_entity_poly.type
_entity_poly.pdbx_seq_one_letter_code
_entity_poly.pdbx_strand_id
1 'polypeptide(L)' 'ALKLPLIMIGINNRNLRTFDVSLQTTVDLLSEIKDDMLVITE' A
#
# COMPACT_ATOMS: atom_id res chain seq x y z
N ALA A 1 -3.01 -15.85 0.59
CA ALA A 1 -2.86 -14.85 1.65
C ALA A 1 -4.01 -14.98 2.64
N LEU A 2 -3.78 -14.68 3.92
CA LEU A 2 -4.80 -14.70 4.97
C LEU A 2 -5.75 -13.50 4.77
N LYS A 3 -7.07 -13.75 4.69
CA LYS A 3 -8.06 -12.66 4.58
C LYS A 3 -8.30 -12.07 5.97
N LEU A 4 -7.75 -10.89 6.21
CA LEU A 4 -7.98 -10.13 7.44
C LEU A 4 -9.09 -9.10 7.20
N PRO A 5 -9.99 -8.88 8.17
CA PRO A 5 -10.99 -7.82 8.11
C PRO A 5 -10.32 -6.47 8.46
N LEU A 6 -9.45 -5.99 7.58
CA LEU A 6 -8.72 -4.74 7.77
C LEU A 6 -9.59 -3.55 7.32
N ILE A 7 -9.65 -2.53 8.16
CA ILE A 7 -10.29 -1.24 7.86
C ILE A 7 -9.30 -0.18 7.38
N MET A 8 -8.00 -0.49 7.40
CA MET A 8 -6.92 0.43 7.06
C MET A 8 -5.74 -0.35 6.47
N ILE A 9 -5.09 0.24 5.47
CA ILE A 9 -3.85 -0.26 4.87
C ILE A 9 -2.84 0.88 4.68
N GLY A 10 -1.58 0.61 5.01
CA GLY A 10 -0.46 1.52 4.78
C GLY A 10 0.36 1.06 3.58
N ILE A 11 0.61 1.96 2.62
CA ILE A 11 1.55 1.77 1.52
C ILE A 11 2.84 2.49 1.87
N ASN A 12 3.96 1.76 1.88
CA ASN A 12 5.29 2.33 2.08
C ASN A 12 5.99 2.46 0.73
N ASN A 13 6.28 3.68 0.29
CA ASN A 13 6.92 3.92 -1.00
C ASN A 13 8.42 3.63 -0.99
N ARG A 14 8.99 3.21 0.16
CA ARG A 14 10.37 2.79 0.29
C ARG A 14 10.51 1.29 0.07
N ASN A 15 11.30 0.92 -0.92
CA ASN A 15 11.78 -0.45 -1.04
C ASN A 15 12.73 -0.77 0.12
N LEU A 16 12.37 -1.69 1.02
CA LEU A 16 13.18 -2.00 2.21
C LEU A 16 14.50 -2.74 1.92
N ARG A 17 14.72 -3.22 0.69
CA ARG A 17 15.96 -3.90 0.29
C ARG A 17 16.97 -2.93 -0.32
N THR A 18 16.50 -1.98 -1.12
CA THR A 18 17.36 -1.03 -1.86
C THR A 18 17.31 0.39 -1.31
N PHE A 19 16.31 0.70 -0.49
CA PHE A 19 16.00 2.02 0.06
C PHE A 19 15.56 3.07 -0.98
N ASP A 20 15.26 2.64 -2.21
CA ASP A 20 14.67 3.51 -3.23
C ASP A 20 13.26 3.94 -2.83
N VAL A 21 12.90 5.18 -3.15
CA VAL A 21 11.58 5.76 -2.85
C VAL A 21 10.84 6.08 -4.15
N SER A 22 9.62 5.59 -4.31
CA SER A 22 8.80 5.88 -5.50
C SER A 22 7.30 5.85 -5.21
N LEU A 23 6.62 6.98 -5.49
CA LEU A 23 5.16 7.11 -5.41
C LEU A 23 4.40 6.25 -6.42
N GLN A 24 5.08 5.74 -7.46
CA GLN A 24 4.48 4.81 -8.41
C GLN A 24 3.97 3.55 -7.70
N THR A 25 4.65 3.15 -6.61
CA THR A 25 4.22 2.04 -5.74
C THR A 25 2.79 2.23 -5.23
N THR A 26 2.45 3.44 -4.75
CA THR A 26 1.08 3.77 -4.34
C THR A 26 0.10 3.68 -5.49
N VAL A 27 0.43 4.25 -6.66
CA VAL A 27 -0.48 4.26 -7.82
C VAL A 27 -0.79 2.84 -8.29
N ASP A 28 0.22 1.98 -8.37
CA ASP A 28 0.07 0.61 -8.82
C ASP A 28 -0.79 -0.20 -7.85
N LEU A 29 -0.51 -0.10 -6.55
CA LEU A 29 -1.19 -0.87 -5.50
C LEU A 29 -2.62 -0.38 -5.21
N LEU A 30 -2.93 0.90 -5.43
CA LEU A 30 -4.28 1.44 -5.24
C LEU A 30 -5.30 0.69 -6.11
N SER A 31 -4.92 0.23 -7.29
CA SER A 31 -5.81 -0.53 -8.18
C SER A 31 -6.24 -1.90 -7.64
N GLU A 32 -5.50 -2.44 -6.65
CA GLU A 32 -5.77 -3.74 -6.04
C GLU A 32 -6.48 -3.63 -4.67
N ILE A 33 -6.54 -2.42 -4.10
CA ILE A 33 -7.16 -2.16 -2.79
C ILE A 33 -8.66 -1.89 -2.97
N LYS A 34 -9.47 -2.44 -2.07
CA LYS A 34 -10.92 -2.20 -2.06
C LYS A 34 -11.23 -0.80 -1.55
N ASP A 35 -12.26 -0.18 -2.11
CA ASP A 35 -12.71 1.17 -1.77
C ASP A 35 -13.20 1.34 -0.31
N ASP A 36 -13.48 0.25 0.40
CA ASP A 36 -13.95 0.26 1.79
C ASP A 36 -12.81 0.39 2.83
N MET A 37 -11.56 0.50 2.38
CA MET A 37 -10.38 0.61 3.24
C MET A 37 -9.79 2.02 3.25
N LEU A 38 -9.42 2.51 4.44
CA LEU A 38 -8.64 3.73 4.56
C LEU A 38 -7.18 3.47 4.14
N VAL A 39 -6.73 4.14 3.08
CA VAL A 39 -5.35 4.04 2.59
C VAL A 39 -4.50 5.18 3.16
N ILE A 40 -3.36 4.84 3.75
CA ILE A 40 -2.33 5.78 4.20
C ILE A 40 -1.05 5.51 3.40
N THR A 41 -0.31 6.56 3.04
CA THR A 41 0.92 6.44 2.26
C THR A 41 2.06 7.22 2.93
N GLU A 42 3.27 6.66 2.92
CA GLU A 42 4.53 7.26 3.40
C GLU A 42 5.58 7.31 2.28
#